data_AF-A0A4Q3T4C6-F1
#
_entry.id   AF-A0A4Q3T4C6-F1
#
_cell.length_a   1.000
_cell.length_b   1.000
_cell.length_c   1.000
_cell.angle_alpha   90.00
_cell.angle_beta   90.00
_cell.angle_gamma   90.00
#
_symmetry.space_group_name_H-M   'P 1'
#
loop_
_entity.id
_entity.type
_entity.pdbx_description
1 polymer ?
#
loop_
_entity_poly.entity_id
_entity_poly.type
_entity_poly.pdbx_seq_one_letter_code
_entity_poly.pdbx_strand_id
1 'polypeptide(L)'
;MFGVADYGAFVAAILIFLLIPGPGNLALITSTGKGGIAGGLAATFGVIAGDQVLMWAAVAGVAALLATYPAAFHAVQWLGAAYLAWLGFRMLVAKPGDAPVLNIEQRHYFKQAGLITLLNPKAIVFYMAFFPLFVDPATHQGLLTFGVMAATIAALTFLYGLAVV
;
A
#
# COMPACT_ATOMS: atom_id res chain seq x y z
N MET A 1 6.35 7.12 -19.77
CA MET A 1 7.31 8.26 -19.81
C MET A 1 8.30 8.27 -18.62
N PHE A 2 8.20 7.38 -17.63
CA PHE A 2 9.21 7.26 -16.54
C PHE A 2 9.59 5.79 -16.25
N GLY A 3 9.45 4.88 -17.21
CA GLY A 3 9.71 3.45 -16.98
C GLY A 3 8.70 2.71 -16.09
N VAL A 4 7.49 3.27 -15.96
CA VAL A 4 6.31 2.58 -15.43
C VAL A 4 5.60 1.91 -16.60
N ALA A 5 5.39 0.60 -16.52
CA ALA A 5 4.86 -0.22 -17.62
C ALA A 5 3.47 0.28 -18.09
N ASP A 6 2.56 0.49 -17.13
CA ASP A 6 1.26 1.11 -17.37
C ASP A 6 0.92 2.03 -16.18
N TYR A 7 1.07 3.34 -16.40
CA TYR A 7 0.82 4.34 -15.36
C TYR A 7 -0.67 4.47 -15.01
N GLY A 8 -1.57 4.30 -15.98
CA GLY A 8 -3.01 4.37 -15.75
C GLY A 8 -3.49 3.20 -14.90
N ALA A 9 -3.05 2.00 -15.23
CA ALA A 9 -3.32 0.80 -14.44
C ALA A 9 -2.70 0.89 -13.04
N PHE A 10 -1.50 1.46 -12.91
CA PHE A 10 -0.86 1.70 -11.61
C PHE A 10 -1.70 2.60 -10.71
N VAL A 11 -2.13 3.76 -11.21
CA VAL A 11 -2.98 4.70 -10.48
C VAL A 11 -4.32 4.05 -10.12
N ALA A 12 -4.97 3.38 -11.06
CA ALA A 12 -6.23 2.69 -10.83
C ALA A 12 -6.09 1.63 -9.73
N ALA A 13 -5.01 0.87 -9.75
CA ALA A 13 -4.78 -0.17 -8.77
C ALA A 13 -4.48 0.38 -7.36
N ILE A 14 -3.77 1.51 -7.24
CA ILE A 14 -3.62 2.21 -5.96
C ILE A 14 -4.97 2.69 -5.44
N LEU A 15 -5.81 3.28 -6.29
CA LEU A 15 -7.14 3.74 -5.89
C LEU A 15 -8.02 2.58 -5.40
N ILE A 16 -8.05 1.46 -6.13
CA ILE A 16 -8.77 0.25 -5.71
C ILE A 16 -8.20 -0.26 -4.39
N PHE A 17 -6.88 -0.31 -4.25
CA PHE A 17 -6.21 -0.71 -3.01
C PHE A 17 -6.63 0.20 -1.84
N LEU A 18 -6.69 1.52 -2.01
CA LEU A 18 -7.10 2.45 -0.97
C LEU A 18 -8.59 2.27 -0.60
N LEU A 19 -9.45 2.05 -1.58
CA LEU A 19 -10.90 1.87 -1.38
C LEU A 19 -11.24 0.56 -0.66
N ILE A 20 -10.42 -0.47 -0.79
CA ILE A 20 -10.60 -1.75 -0.10
C ILE A 20 -10.46 -1.54 1.42
N PRO A 21 -11.52 -1.70 2.24
CA PRO A 21 -11.42 -1.56 3.69
C PRO A 21 -10.41 -2.56 4.26
N GLY A 22 -9.52 -2.08 5.13
CA GLY A 22 -8.52 -2.89 5.81
C GLY A 22 -7.99 -2.20 7.07
N PRO A 23 -7.01 -2.81 7.76
CA PRO A 23 -6.50 -2.29 9.03
C PRO A 23 -6.02 -0.83 8.97
N GLY A 24 -5.37 -0.42 7.87
CA GLY A 24 -4.94 0.97 7.66
C GLY A 24 -6.12 1.96 7.60
N ASN A 25 -7.18 1.63 6.87
CA ASN A 25 -8.38 2.47 6.75
C ASN A 25 -9.12 2.56 8.09
N LEU A 26 -9.23 1.44 8.81
CA LEU A 26 -9.80 1.41 10.15
C LEU A 26 -8.99 2.25 11.14
N ALA A 27 -7.65 2.21 11.04
CA ALA A 27 -6.78 3.05 11.85
C ALA A 27 -7.01 4.54 11.60
N LEU A 28 -7.21 4.92 10.34
CA LEU A 28 -7.51 6.28 9.92
C LEU A 28 -8.84 6.75 10.50
N ILE A 29 -9.92 6.00 10.28
CA ILE A 29 -11.27 6.30 10.80
C ILE A 29 -11.27 6.38 12.34
N THR A 30 -10.62 5.43 13.02
CA THR A 30 -10.56 5.40 14.49
C THR A 30 -9.76 6.58 15.04
N SER A 31 -8.67 6.97 14.36
CA SER A 31 -7.85 8.11 14.75
C SER A 31 -8.59 9.43 14.55
N THR A 32 -9.36 9.56 13.46
CA THR A 32 -10.25 10.71 13.25
C THR A 32 -11.34 10.78 14.31
N GLY A 33 -12.00 9.66 14.61
CA GLY A 33 -13.06 9.63 15.63
C GLY A 33 -12.57 9.97 17.05
N LYS A 34 -11.33 9.58 17.39
CA LYS A 34 -10.74 9.84 18.73
C LYS A 34 -9.99 11.18 18.83
N GLY A 35 -9.37 11.64 17.75
CA GLY A 35 -8.44 12.77 17.73
C GLY A 35 -8.84 13.91 16.81
N GLY A 36 -10.04 13.86 16.22
CA GLY A 36 -10.53 14.80 15.22
C GLY A 36 -9.68 14.80 13.95
N ILE A 37 -9.79 15.88 13.17
CA ILE A 37 -9.06 16.06 11.90
C ILE A 37 -7.54 15.92 12.12
N ALA A 38 -7.01 16.46 13.21
CA ALA A 38 -5.59 16.36 13.52
C ALA A 38 -5.14 14.91 13.77
N GLY A 39 -5.95 14.11 14.47
CA GLY A 39 -5.69 12.68 14.68
C GLY A 39 -5.78 11.88 13.38
N GLY A 40 -6.78 12.19 12.54
CA GLY A 40 -6.95 11.61 11.22
C GLY A 40 -5.76 11.87 10.29
N LEU A 41 -5.35 13.14 10.15
CA LEU A 41 -4.19 13.53 9.35
C LEU A 41 -2.89 12.90 9.86
N ALA A 42 -2.70 12.87 11.18
CA ALA A 42 -1.54 12.20 11.77
C ALA A 42 -1.50 10.71 11.41
N ALA A 43 -2.65 10.02 11.44
CA ALA A 43 -2.76 8.64 10.98
C ALA A 43 -2.51 8.50 9.48
N THR A 44 -3.01 9.40 8.63
CA THR A 44 -2.73 9.42 7.18
C THR A 44 -1.22 9.49 6.91
N PHE A 45 -0.50 10.41 7.55
CA PHE A 45 0.96 10.48 7.41
C PHE A 45 1.66 9.22 7.94
N GLY A 46 1.11 8.58 8.98
CA GLY A 46 1.59 7.29 9.47
C GLY A 46 1.45 6.19 8.42
N VAL A 47 0.28 6.10 7.78
CA VAL A 47 0.01 5.15 6.68
C VAL A 47 0.98 5.41 5.52
N ILE A 48 1.14 6.66 5.08
CA ILE A 48 2.08 7.03 4.03
C ILE A 48 3.50 6.60 4.40
N ALA A 49 3.96 6.85 5.63
CA ALA A 49 5.28 6.42 6.06
C ALA A 49 5.46 4.90 6.02
N GLY A 50 4.46 4.13 6.46
CA GLY A 50 4.47 2.67 6.38
C GLY A 50 4.49 2.16 4.93
N ASP A 51 3.69 2.77 4.06
CA ASP A 51 3.64 2.49 2.62
C ASP A 51 5.01 2.71 1.97
N GLN A 52 5.68 3.82 2.27
CA GLN A 52 7.01 4.12 1.75
C GLN A 52 8.03 3.07 2.19
N VAL A 53 8.03 2.68 3.47
CA VAL A 53 8.96 1.65 3.96
C VAL A 53 8.75 0.32 3.24
N LEU A 54 7.51 -0.14 3.09
CA LEU A 54 7.21 -1.38 2.37
C LEU A 54 7.58 -1.30 0.89
N MET A 55 7.31 -0.16 0.24
CA MET A 55 7.65 0.06 -1.15
C MET A 55 9.17 0.04 -1.37
N TRP A 56 9.95 0.76 -0.57
CA TRP A 56 11.41 0.78 -0.70
C TRP A 56 12.03 -0.58 -0.36
N ALA A 57 11.47 -1.31 0.61
CA ALA A 57 11.86 -2.68 0.88
C ALA A 57 11.57 -3.60 -0.32
N ALA A 58 10.41 -3.45 -0.95
CA ALA A 58 10.06 -4.19 -2.15
C ALA A 58 10.99 -3.83 -3.33
N VAL A 59 11.32 -2.56 -3.56
CA VAL A 59 12.28 -2.13 -4.59
C VAL A 59 13.64 -2.78 -4.36
N ALA A 60 14.15 -2.77 -3.12
CA ALA A 60 15.41 -3.41 -2.78
C ALA A 60 15.37 -4.93 -3.04
N GLY A 61 14.25 -5.59 -2.66
CA GLY A 61 14.01 -7.01 -2.92
C GLY A 61 13.93 -7.34 -4.41
N VAL A 62 13.19 -6.56 -5.18
CA VAL A 62 13.00 -6.72 -6.63
C VAL A 62 14.31 -6.54 -7.38
N ALA A 63 15.11 -5.53 -7.03
CA ALA A 63 16.43 -5.33 -7.64
C ALA A 63 17.34 -6.55 -7.44
N ALA A 64 17.35 -7.12 -6.23
CA ALA A 64 18.10 -8.34 -5.94
C ALA A 64 17.55 -9.56 -6.71
N LEU A 65 16.22 -9.69 -6.80
CA LEU A 65 15.56 -10.85 -7.41
C LEU A 65 15.65 -10.83 -8.95
N LEU A 66 15.49 -9.68 -9.58
CA LEU A 66 15.67 -9.49 -11.03
C LEU A 66 17.13 -9.74 -11.46
N ALA A 67 18.10 -9.24 -10.68
CA ALA A 67 19.52 -9.42 -11.01
C ALA A 67 19.97 -10.88 -10.90
N THR A 68 19.35 -11.66 -10.00
CA THR A 68 19.82 -13.02 -9.68
C THR A 68 18.96 -14.11 -10.34
N TYR A 69 17.63 -13.96 -10.36
CA TYR A 69 16.69 -15.01 -10.82
C TYR A 69 15.43 -14.43 -11.52
N PRO A 70 15.50 -14.07 -12.81
CA PRO A 70 14.36 -13.51 -13.56
C PRO A 70 13.10 -14.39 -13.57
N ALA A 71 13.24 -15.72 -13.57
CA ALA A 71 12.09 -16.63 -13.50
C ALA A 71 11.37 -16.55 -12.13
N ALA A 72 12.11 -16.34 -11.04
CA ALA A 72 11.54 -16.17 -9.72
C ALA A 72 10.74 -14.86 -9.62
N PHE A 73 11.17 -13.81 -10.33
CA PHE A 73 10.43 -12.55 -10.41
C PHE A 73 9.04 -12.76 -11.04
N HIS A 74 8.96 -13.46 -12.17
CA HIS A 74 7.67 -13.81 -12.78
C HIS A 74 6.81 -14.71 -11.88
N ALA A 75 7.41 -15.64 -11.13
CA ALA A 75 6.65 -16.46 -10.18
C ALA A 75 6.03 -15.60 -9.06
N VAL A 76 6.78 -14.64 -8.51
CA VAL A 76 6.29 -13.69 -7.49
C VAL A 76 5.14 -12.85 -8.04
N GLN A 77 5.25 -12.38 -9.30
CA GLN A 77 4.19 -11.64 -10.00
C GLN A 77 2.87 -12.42 -10.04
N TRP A 78 2.91 -13.69 -10.46
CA TRP A 78 1.73 -14.55 -10.53
C TRP A 78 1.17 -14.91 -9.14
N LEU A 79 2.04 -15.17 -8.17
CA LEU A 79 1.62 -15.42 -6.78
C LEU A 79 0.94 -14.20 -6.16
N GLY A 80 1.46 -12.99 -6.43
CA GLY A 80 0.85 -11.74 -6.03
C GLY A 80 -0.55 -11.54 -6.60
N ALA A 81 -0.69 -11.75 -7.91
CA ALA A 81 -1.97 -11.67 -8.59
C ALA A 81 -2.99 -12.66 -8.02
N ALA A 82 -2.59 -13.91 -7.79
CA ALA A 82 -3.44 -14.94 -7.18
C ALA A 82 -3.87 -14.58 -5.74
N TYR A 83 -2.95 -14.05 -4.93
CA TYR A 83 -3.26 -13.61 -3.57
C TYR A 83 -4.26 -12.45 -3.56
N LEU A 84 -4.09 -11.46 -4.44
CA LEU A 84 -5.03 -10.33 -4.54
C LEU A 84 -6.41 -10.78 -5.02
N ALA A 85 -6.48 -11.73 -5.96
CA ALA A 85 -7.74 -12.33 -6.38
C ALA A 85 -8.43 -13.05 -5.20
N TRP A 86 -7.68 -13.81 -4.41
CA TRP A 86 -8.18 -14.46 -3.21
C TRP A 86 -8.64 -13.45 -2.14
N LEU A 87 -7.88 -12.37 -1.92
CA LEU A 87 -8.25 -11.32 -0.98
C LEU A 87 -9.52 -10.60 -1.44
N GLY A 88 -9.65 -10.27 -2.72
CA GLY A 88 -10.86 -9.72 -3.31
C GLY A 88 -12.07 -10.64 -3.11
N PHE A 89 -11.90 -11.94 -3.34
CA PHE A 89 -12.95 -12.94 -3.07
C PHE A 89 -13.33 -13.00 -1.58
N ARG A 90 -12.35 -13.04 -0.67
CA ARG A 90 -12.58 -13.00 0.79
C ARG A 90 -13.40 -11.80 1.22
N MET A 91 -13.22 -10.64 0.58
CA MET A 91 -14.01 -9.45 0.87
C MET A 91 -15.45 -9.55 0.39
N LEU A 92 -15.71 -10.15 -0.77
CA LEU A 92 -17.08 -10.38 -1.26
C LEU A 92 -17.87 -11.32 -0.35
N VAL A 93 -17.18 -12.22 0.35
CA VAL A 93 -17.78 -13.22 1.25
C VAL A 93 -17.74 -12.76 2.73
N ALA A 94 -17.06 -11.65 3.04
CA ALA A 94 -16.94 -11.15 4.40
C ALA A 94 -18.30 -10.65 4.93
N LYS A 95 -18.65 -11.07 6.16
CA LYS A 95 -19.88 -10.61 6.81
C LYS A 95 -19.67 -9.21 7.43
N PRO A 96 -20.66 -8.31 7.35
CA PRO A 96 -20.60 -7.03 8.06
C PRO A 96 -20.57 -7.29 9.57
N GLY A 97 -19.45 -6.99 10.24
CA GLY A 97 -19.33 -7.12 11.70
C GLY A 97 -18.02 -7.70 12.22
N ASP A 98 -17.25 -8.42 11.39
CA ASP A 98 -15.95 -9.01 11.80
C ASP A 98 -14.77 -8.00 11.78
N ALA A 99 -15.07 -6.70 11.76
CA ALA A 99 -14.03 -5.69 11.75
C ALA A 99 -13.29 -5.66 13.11
N PRO A 100 -11.97 -5.92 13.16
CA PRO A 100 -11.24 -5.86 14.41
C PRO A 100 -11.31 -4.45 14.99
N VAL A 101 -11.74 -4.35 16.25
CA VAL A 101 -11.75 -3.08 16.98
C VAL A 101 -10.29 -2.70 17.28
N LEU A 102 -9.74 -1.79 16.49
CA LEU A 102 -8.39 -1.28 16.70
C LEU A 102 -8.40 -0.30 17.87
N ASN A 103 -7.81 -0.69 19.00
CA ASN A 103 -7.67 0.23 20.12
C ASN A 103 -6.45 1.15 19.91
N ILE A 104 -6.68 2.29 19.27
CA ILE A 104 -5.67 3.32 19.06
C ILE A 104 -5.58 4.22 20.30
N GLU A 105 -4.37 4.41 20.82
CA GLU A 105 -4.09 5.31 21.93
C GLU A 105 -4.12 6.76 21.46
N GLN A 106 -4.62 7.64 22.31
CA GLN A 106 -4.61 9.07 22.04
C GLN A 106 -3.16 9.57 21.95
N ARG A 107 -2.88 10.47 20.97
CA ARG A 107 -1.59 11.15 20.72
C ARG A 107 -0.51 10.35 19.96
N HIS A 108 -0.68 9.04 19.73
CA HIS A 108 0.28 8.22 18.97
C HIS A 108 -0.20 7.79 17.56
N TYR A 109 -1.16 8.53 16.99
CA TYR A 109 -1.86 8.20 15.74
C TYR A 109 -0.92 7.91 14.57
N PHE A 110 0.12 8.72 14.36
CA PHE A 110 1.13 8.50 13.31
C PHE A 110 1.85 7.17 13.47
N LYS A 111 2.42 6.92 14.65
CA LYS A 111 3.21 5.71 14.91
C LYS A 111 2.34 4.46 14.84
N GLN A 112 1.14 4.51 15.40
CA GLN A 112 0.22 3.37 15.42
C GLN A 112 -0.31 3.07 14.02
N ALA A 113 -0.72 4.07 13.24
CA ALA A 113 -1.14 3.87 11.86
C ALA A 113 -0.01 3.33 10.98
N GLY A 114 1.22 3.85 11.14
CA GLY A 114 2.39 3.34 10.43
C GLY A 114 2.71 1.88 10.78
N LEU A 115 2.71 1.51 12.06
CA LEU A 115 2.91 0.13 12.48
C LEU A 115 1.80 -0.80 11.97
N ILE A 116 0.55 -0.34 12.00
CA ILE A 116 -0.58 -1.09 11.44
C ILE A 116 -0.37 -1.34 9.95
N THR A 117 0.06 -0.32 9.18
CA THR A 117 0.36 -0.49 7.74
C THR A 117 1.52 -1.45 7.51
N LEU A 118 2.61 -1.33 8.27
CA LEU A 118 3.79 -2.22 8.15
C LEU A 118 3.45 -3.69 8.41
N LEU A 119 2.54 -3.96 9.34
CA LEU A 119 2.12 -5.30 9.72
C LEU A 119 0.88 -5.78 8.95
N ASN A 120 0.35 -4.96 8.05
CA ASN A 120 -0.86 -5.29 7.32
C ASN A 120 -0.54 -6.25 6.16
N PRO A 121 -1.03 -7.50 6.19
CA PRO A 121 -0.75 -8.48 5.12
C PRO A 121 -1.24 -8.00 3.75
N LYS A 122 -2.32 -7.21 3.70
CA LYS A 122 -2.80 -6.59 2.45
C LYS A 122 -1.76 -5.62 1.88
N ALA A 123 -1.19 -4.75 2.72
CA ALA A 123 -0.18 -3.78 2.28
C ALA A 123 1.12 -4.47 1.90
N ILE A 124 1.59 -5.41 2.72
CA ILE A 124 2.79 -6.21 2.46
C ILE A 124 2.69 -6.88 1.09
N VAL A 125 1.60 -7.59 0.81
CA VAL A 125 1.47 -8.30 -0.47
C VAL A 125 1.30 -7.33 -1.64
N PHE A 126 0.59 -6.21 -1.45
CA PHE A 126 0.50 -5.17 -2.48
C PHE A 126 1.89 -4.66 -2.87
N TYR A 127 2.75 -4.29 -1.92
CA TYR A 127 4.09 -3.80 -2.25
C TYR A 127 5.05 -4.90 -2.69
N MET A 128 5.01 -6.08 -2.08
CA MET A 128 6.00 -7.13 -2.39
C MET A 128 5.71 -7.86 -3.69
N ALA A 129 4.44 -8.02 -4.06
CA ALA A 129 4.05 -8.87 -5.18
C ALA A 129 3.38 -8.11 -6.32
N PHE A 130 2.67 -7.03 -6.01
CA PHE A 130 1.89 -6.30 -7.00
C PHE A 130 2.56 -5.03 -7.51
N PHE A 131 3.15 -4.20 -6.65
CA PHE A 131 3.94 -3.04 -7.05
C PHE A 131 5.03 -3.36 -8.10
N PRO A 132 5.78 -4.47 -8.01
CA PRO A 132 6.81 -4.78 -8.99
C PRO A 132 6.27 -5.07 -10.39
N LEU A 133 4.97 -5.40 -10.54
CA LEU A 133 4.31 -5.58 -11.84
C LEU A 133 4.30 -4.29 -12.67
N PHE A 134 4.37 -3.13 -12.02
CA PHE A 134 4.31 -1.83 -12.70
C PHE A 134 5.68 -1.28 -13.06
N VAL A 135 6.75 -1.93 -12.63
CA VAL A 135 8.12 -1.57 -12.97
C VAL A 135 8.48 -2.28 -14.25
N ASP A 136 8.78 -1.53 -15.32
CA ASP A 136 9.27 -2.11 -16.57
C ASP A 136 10.79 -2.37 -16.45
N PRO A 137 11.26 -3.64 -16.45
CA PRO A 137 12.68 -3.94 -16.32
C PRO A 137 13.54 -3.40 -17.47
N ALA A 138 12.96 -3.13 -18.65
CA ALA A 138 13.69 -2.63 -19.80
C ALA A 138 13.80 -1.10 -19.84
N THR A 139 12.84 -0.39 -19.25
CA THR A 139 12.72 1.07 -19.39
C THR A 139 12.79 1.86 -18.08
N HIS A 140 12.87 1.19 -16.92
CA HIS A 140 13.01 1.88 -15.64
C HIS A 140 14.32 2.69 -15.56
N GLN A 141 14.22 3.87 -14.96
CA GLN A 141 15.30 4.86 -14.81
C GLN A 141 15.88 4.82 -13.38
N GLY A 142 15.83 3.66 -12.73
CA GLY A 142 16.27 3.48 -11.33
C GLY A 142 15.50 4.36 -10.34
N LEU A 143 16.23 5.13 -9.53
CA LEU A 143 15.67 5.95 -8.44
C LEU A 143 14.63 6.97 -8.91
N LEU A 144 14.71 7.45 -10.15
CA LEU A 144 13.73 8.40 -10.67
C LEU A 144 12.36 7.74 -10.82
N THR A 145 12.30 6.57 -11.47
CA THR A 145 11.06 5.79 -11.61
C THR A 145 10.46 5.49 -10.25
N PHE A 146 11.26 4.98 -9.31
CA PHE A 146 10.79 4.65 -7.98
C PHE A 146 10.36 5.88 -7.19
N GLY A 147 11.08 7.00 -7.29
CA GLY A 147 10.71 8.27 -6.67
C GLY A 147 9.37 8.82 -7.18
N VAL A 148 9.12 8.74 -8.49
CA VAL A 148 7.82 9.12 -9.06
C VAL A 148 6.71 8.22 -8.54
N MET A 149 6.91 6.90 -8.53
CA MET A 149 5.90 5.96 -8.01
C MET A 149 5.63 6.18 -6.51
N ALA A 150 6.67 6.39 -5.71
CA ALA A 150 6.59 6.74 -4.29
C ALA A 150 5.76 8.01 -4.07
N ALA A 151 6.04 9.06 -4.84
CA ALA A 151 5.32 10.32 -4.76
C ALA A 151 3.85 10.16 -5.17
N THR A 152 3.56 9.38 -6.23
CA THR A 152 2.19 9.09 -6.66
C THR A 152 1.41 8.34 -5.57
N ILE A 153 2.00 7.31 -4.94
CA ILE A 153 1.39 6.59 -3.82
C ILE A 153 1.11 7.57 -2.67
N ALA A 154 2.11 8.33 -2.25
CA ALA A 154 1.96 9.28 -1.15
C ALA A 154 0.87 10.33 -1.43
N ALA A 155 0.81 10.88 -2.64
CA ALA A 155 -0.18 11.86 -3.04
C ALA A 155 -1.60 11.27 -3.07
N LEU A 156 -1.78 10.09 -3.65
CA LEU A 156 -3.09 9.42 -3.70
C LEU A 156 -3.57 9.02 -2.30
N THR A 157 -2.69 8.46 -1.46
CA THR A 157 -3.02 8.12 -0.07
C THR A 157 -3.36 9.37 0.74
N PHE A 158 -2.65 10.49 0.52
CA PHE A 158 -2.95 11.75 1.18
C PHE A 158 -4.31 12.31 0.76
N LEU A 159 -4.62 12.34 -0.54
CA LEU A 159 -5.92 12.78 -1.06
C LEU A 159 -7.07 11.91 -0.54
N TYR A 160 -6.86 10.59 -0.50
CA TYR A 160 -7.81 9.67 0.10
C TYR A 160 -8.00 9.94 1.59
N GLY A 161 -6.91 10.17 2.33
CA GLY A 161 -6.94 10.56 3.72
C GLY A 161 -7.76 11.83 3.95
N LEU A 162 -7.57 12.87 3.14
CA LEU A 162 -8.37 14.10 3.21
C LEU A 162 -9.87 13.88 2.99
N ALA A 163 -10.25 12.88 2.19
CA ALA A 163 -11.65 12.55 1.94
C ALA A 163 -12.29 11.73 3.07
N VAL A 164 -11.48 10.98 3.84
CA VAL A 164 -11.94 10.08 4.90
C VAL A 164 -11.94 10.74 6.28
N VAL A 165 -11.03 11.69 6.51
CA VAL A 165 -10.87 12.46 7.75
C VAL A 165 -11.91 13.57 7.85
#